data_AF-A0A842U1F6-F1
#
_entry.id   AF-A0A842U1F6-F1
#
_cell.length_a   1.000
_cell.length_b   1.000
_cell.length_c   1.000
_cell.angle_alpha   90.00
_cell.angle_beta   90.00
_cell.angle_gamma   90.00
#
_symmetry.space_group_name_H-M   'P 1'
#
loop_
_entity.id
_entity.type
_entity.pdbx_description
1 polymer ?
#
loop_
_entity_poly.entity_id
_entity_poly.type
_entity_poly.pdbx_seq_one_letter_code
_entity_poly.pdbx_strand_id
1 'polypeptide(L)'
;MGIIVNSFLISSSLKFKDYKILPVVVMPSLGALSRGLLFGPYTPFLFYMIPFIWIGNYLLVYAFRQFKLKKKLNYWLSLGMGIVFKAGFLFLTAYIFYIFGVVPAVFLTAMGVMQAITAFGGGVAAFGYEKISRWVNRS
;
A
#
# COMPACT_ATOMS: atom_id res chain seq x y z
N MET A 1 -8.79 8.05 -2.67
CA MET A 1 -7.37 8.09 -3.10
C MET A 1 -6.61 6.80 -2.76
N GLY A 2 -6.58 6.34 -1.50
CA GLY A 2 -5.80 5.15 -1.11
C GLY A 2 -6.13 3.85 -1.88
N ILE A 3 -7.39 3.62 -2.23
CA ILE A 3 -7.81 2.45 -3.03
C ILE A 3 -7.14 2.45 -4.42
N ILE A 4 -7.16 3.59 -5.11
CA ILE A 4 -6.58 3.75 -6.46
C ILE A 4 -5.08 3.48 -6.40
N VAL A 5 -4.40 4.05 -5.41
CA VAL A 5 -2.96 3.85 -5.18
C VAL A 5 -2.63 2.38 -4.97
N ASN A 6 -3.35 1.69 -4.07
CA ASN A 6 -3.11 0.28 -3.81
C ASN A 6 -3.45 -0.60 -5.02
N SER A 7 -4.44 -0.22 -5.83
CA SER A 7 -4.74 -0.88 -7.09
C SER A 7 -3.58 -0.80 -8.07
N PHE A 8 -2.99 0.39 -8.25
CA PHE A 8 -1.78 0.56 -9.05
C PHE A 8 -0.60 -0.24 -8.52
N LEU A 9 -0.37 -0.24 -7.19
CA LEU A 9 0.68 -1.05 -6.57
C LEU A 9 0.52 -2.54 -6.91
N ILE A 10 -0.68 -3.09 -6.74
CA ILE A 10 -0.95 -4.50 -6.98
C ILE A 10 -0.85 -4.84 -8.48
N SER A 11 -1.45 -4.05 -9.37
CA SER A 11 -1.30 -4.28 -10.81
C SER A 11 0.14 -4.11 -11.28
N SER A 12 0.90 -3.17 -10.70
CA SER A 12 2.32 -2.98 -11.02
C SER A 12 3.16 -4.20 -10.64
N SER A 13 2.82 -4.87 -9.54
CA SER A 13 3.51 -6.08 -9.06
C SER A 13 3.43 -7.25 -10.04
N LEU A 14 2.38 -7.28 -10.88
CA LEU A 14 2.15 -8.32 -11.87
C LEU A 14 2.68 -7.97 -13.27
N LYS A 15 2.83 -6.68 -13.58
CA LYS A 15 3.21 -6.20 -14.93
C LYS A 15 4.66 -5.74 -15.06
N PHE A 16 5.32 -5.29 -13.98
CA PHE A 16 6.64 -4.65 -14.05
C PHE A 16 7.76 -5.44 -13.35
N LYS A 17 8.99 -5.31 -13.87
CA LYS A 17 10.24 -5.79 -13.24
C LYS A 17 10.64 -4.90 -12.05
N ASP A 18 11.38 -5.46 -11.09
CA ASP A 18 11.58 -4.92 -9.73
C ASP A 18 11.99 -3.44 -9.64
N TYR A 19 12.86 -2.97 -10.54
CA TYR A 19 13.36 -1.58 -10.50
C TYR A 19 12.33 -0.52 -10.94
N LYS A 20 11.31 -0.89 -11.74
CA LYS A 20 10.28 0.06 -12.22
C LYS A 20 9.15 0.29 -11.22
N ILE A 21 9.20 -0.35 -10.06
CA ILE A 21 8.16 -0.31 -9.03
C ILE A 21 8.36 0.91 -8.11
N LEU A 22 9.58 1.45 -8.02
CA LEU A 22 9.93 2.56 -7.12
C LEU A 22 9.04 3.80 -7.29
N PRO A 23 8.74 4.30 -8.50
CA PRO A 23 7.86 5.45 -8.66
C PRO A 23 6.46 5.20 -8.09
N VAL A 24 5.91 4.00 -8.29
CA VAL A 24 4.57 3.63 -7.83
C VAL A 24 4.50 3.54 -6.29
N VAL A 25 5.61 3.16 -5.65
CA VAL A 25 5.75 3.08 -4.19
C VAL A 25 5.84 4.46 -3.54
N VAL A 26 6.59 5.38 -4.16
CA VAL A 26 6.96 6.68 -3.58
C VAL A 26 5.96 7.78 -3.92
N MET A 27 5.57 7.92 -5.19
CA MET A 27 4.71 9.00 -5.69
C MET A 27 3.42 9.22 -4.87
N PRO A 28 2.70 8.18 -4.42
CA PRO A 28 1.45 8.38 -3.69
C PRO A 28 1.60 9.19 -2.40
N SER A 29 2.69 8.97 -1.68
CA SER A 29 2.97 9.68 -0.43
C SER A 29 3.43 11.12 -0.67
N LEU A 30 4.16 11.38 -1.76
CA LEU A 30 4.50 12.73 -2.20
C LEU A 30 3.25 13.51 -2.61
N GLY A 31 2.31 12.85 -3.30
CA GLY A 31 1.00 13.43 -3.63
C GLY A 31 0.12 13.67 -2.40
N ALA A 32 0.31 12.91 -1.32
CA ALA A 32 -0.38 13.14 -0.05
C ALA A 32 0.19 14.36 0.68
N LEU A 33 1.52 14.53 0.67
CA LEU A 33 2.19 15.72 1.20
C LEU A 33 1.82 17.00 0.44
N SER A 34 1.88 16.96 -0.90
CA SER A 34 1.72 18.16 -1.72
C SER A 34 0.34 18.80 -1.62
N ARG A 35 -0.68 18.01 -1.24
CA ARG A 35 -2.04 18.50 -1.10
C ARG A 35 -2.35 19.08 0.28
N GLY A 36 -1.57 18.83 1.34
CA GLY A 36 -1.81 19.33 2.71
C GLY A 36 -3.17 18.96 3.36
N LEU A 37 -4.12 18.44 2.57
CA LEU A 37 -5.53 18.29 2.87
C LEU A 37 -5.86 16.99 3.62
N LEU A 38 -5.01 15.96 3.52
CA LEU A 38 -5.31 14.65 4.10
C LEU A 38 -5.13 14.59 5.62
N PHE A 39 -4.23 15.42 6.15
CA PHE A 39 -3.89 15.41 7.57
C PHE A 39 -4.03 16.79 8.23
N GLY A 40 -4.24 17.87 7.46
CA GLY A 40 -4.46 19.21 8.01
C GLY A 40 -3.37 19.59 9.03
N PRO A 41 -3.71 19.88 10.30
CA PRO A 41 -2.73 20.20 11.35
C PRO A 41 -1.76 19.04 11.66
N TYR A 42 -2.08 17.81 11.26
CA TYR A 42 -1.25 16.63 11.46
C TYR A 42 -0.25 16.35 10.34
N THR A 43 -0.21 17.20 9.30
CA THR A 43 0.71 17.04 8.16
C THR A 43 2.20 16.94 8.56
N PRO A 44 2.71 17.69 9.57
CA PRO A 44 4.09 17.54 10.01
C PRO A 44 4.42 16.13 10.51
N PHE A 45 3.48 15.48 11.20
CA PHE A 45 3.67 14.11 11.71
C PHE A 45 3.74 13.08 10.59
N LEU A 46 3.07 13.33 9.46
CA LEU A 46 3.14 12.46 8.30
C LEU A 46 4.56 12.38 7.74
N PHE A 47 5.34 13.46 7.83
CA PHE A 47 6.71 13.50 7.32
C PHE A 47 7.58 12.39 7.92
N TYR A 48 7.45 12.17 9.23
CA TYR A 48 8.15 11.09 9.93
C TYR A 48 7.71 9.70 9.46
N MET A 49 6.44 9.56 9.05
CA MET A 49 5.89 8.27 8.62
C MET A 49 6.19 7.92 7.17
N ILE A 50 6.51 8.89 6.31
CA ILE A 50 6.75 8.67 4.88
C ILE A 50 7.77 7.59 4.54
N PRO A 51 8.99 7.56 5.11
CA PRO A 51 9.95 6.51 4.79
C PRO A 51 9.38 5.12 5.12
N PHE A 52 8.62 5.01 6.21
CA PHE A 52 7.95 3.76 6.59
C PHE A 52 6.77 3.44 5.64
N ILE A 53 6.02 4.44 5.18
CA ILE A 53 4.96 4.26 4.17
C ILE A 53 5.55 3.69 2.88
N TRP A 54 6.72 4.15 2.44
CA TRP A 54 7.41 3.57 1.27
C TRP A 54 7.75 2.11 1.50
N ILE A 55 8.33 1.78 2.64
CA ILE A 55 8.68 0.40 2.99
C ILE A 55 7.42 -0.47 3.06
N GLY A 56 6.33 0.02 3.67
CA GLY A 56 5.05 -0.69 3.75
C GLY A 56 4.42 -0.94 2.37
N ASN A 57 4.45 0.04 1.47
CA ASN A 57 3.98 -0.11 0.09
C ASN A 57 4.86 -1.11 -0.69
N TYR A 58 6.18 -1.05 -0.49
CA TYR A 58 7.10 -2.01 -1.08
C TYR A 58 6.84 -3.43 -0.56
N LEU A 59 6.61 -3.60 0.75
CA LEU A 59 6.24 -4.88 1.38
C LEU A 59 4.98 -5.47 0.75
N LEU A 60 3.93 -4.67 0.52
CA LEU A 60 2.72 -5.12 -0.16
C LEU A 60 3.05 -5.69 -1.55
N VAL A 61 3.78 -4.92 -2.37
CA VAL A 61 4.12 -5.30 -3.75
C VAL A 61 5.02 -6.54 -3.77
N TYR A 62 6.06 -6.54 -2.94
CA TYR A 62 7.01 -7.63 -2.86
C TYR A 62 6.34 -8.91 -2.37
N ALA A 63 5.61 -8.86 -1.24
CA ALA A 63 4.90 -10.01 -0.70
C ALA A 63 3.91 -10.58 -1.74
N PHE A 64 3.07 -9.72 -2.32
CA PHE A 64 2.10 -10.13 -3.32
C PHE A 64 2.78 -10.85 -4.49
N ARG A 65 3.88 -10.31 -5.00
CA ARG A 65 4.63 -10.90 -6.11
C ARG A 65 5.29 -12.23 -5.74
N GLN A 66 5.95 -12.32 -4.58
CA GLN A 66 6.59 -13.56 -4.12
C GLN A 66 5.54 -14.68 -3.97
N PHE A 67 4.41 -14.37 -3.32
CA PHE A 67 3.35 -15.35 -3.09
C PHE A 67 2.63 -15.75 -4.38
N LYS A 68 2.33 -14.78 -5.25
CA LYS A 68 1.57 -15.04 -6.47
C LYS A 68 2.40 -15.66 -7.59
N LEU A 69 3.59 -15.13 -7.86
CA LEU A 69 4.40 -15.56 -9.02
C LEU A 69 5.35 -16.71 -8.68
N LYS A 70 6.04 -16.66 -7.53
CA LYS A 70 7.01 -17.71 -7.16
C LYS A 70 6.35 -18.91 -6.48
N LYS A 71 5.52 -18.65 -5.47
CA LYS A 71 4.81 -19.71 -4.72
C LYS A 71 3.50 -20.16 -5.39
N LYS A 72 3.12 -19.53 -6.51
CA LYS A 72 1.89 -19.83 -7.30
C LYS A 72 0.60 -19.87 -6.47
N LEU A 73 0.53 -19.10 -5.38
CA LEU A 73 -0.63 -19.08 -4.51
C LEU A 73 -1.84 -18.39 -5.16
N ASN A 74 -3.01 -18.58 -4.57
CA ASN A 74 -4.22 -17.90 -5.01
C ASN A 74 -4.08 -16.38 -4.85
N TYR A 75 -4.76 -15.63 -5.74
CA TYR A 75 -4.70 -14.16 -5.77
C TYR A 75 -5.10 -13.57 -4.41
N TRP A 76 -6.22 -14.04 -3.86
CA TRP A 76 -6.78 -13.58 -2.59
C TRP A 76 -5.88 -13.87 -1.39
N LEU A 77 -5.20 -15.02 -1.36
CA LEU A 77 -4.23 -15.34 -0.30
C LEU A 77 -2.98 -14.45 -0.40
N SER A 78 -2.49 -14.22 -1.62
CA SER A 78 -1.34 -13.34 -1.86
C SER A 78 -1.67 -11.89 -1.47
N LEU A 79 -2.89 -11.45 -1.77
CA LEU A 79 -3.42 -10.16 -1.35
C LEU A 79 -3.51 -10.06 0.18
N GLY A 80 -4.15 -11.03 0.83
CA GLY A 80 -4.30 -11.06 2.28
C GLY A 80 -2.95 -10.99 3.00
N MET A 81 -1.97 -11.79 2.59
CA MET A 81 -0.62 -11.74 3.17
C MET A 81 0.05 -10.38 2.94
N GLY A 82 -0.02 -9.83 1.73
CA GLY A 82 0.55 -8.51 1.45
C GLY A 82 -0.08 -7.40 2.29
N ILE A 83 -1.39 -7.45 2.52
CA ILE A 83 -2.11 -6.51 3.38
C ILE A 83 -1.61 -6.63 4.82
N VAL A 84 -1.51 -7.86 5.35
CA VAL A 84 -1.01 -8.11 6.71
C VAL A 84 0.40 -7.57 6.88
N PHE A 85 1.30 -7.83 5.93
CA PHE A 85 2.67 -7.30 6.00
C PHE A 85 2.71 -5.77 5.98
N LYS A 86 1.96 -5.13 5.07
CA LYS A 86 1.91 -3.66 4.98
C LYS A 86 1.29 -3.02 6.22
N ALA A 87 0.07 -3.42 6.56
CA ALA A 87 -0.68 -2.81 7.65
C ALA A 87 -0.04 -3.12 9.01
N GLY A 88 0.48 -4.34 9.21
CA GLY A 88 1.20 -4.73 10.42
C GLY A 88 2.48 -3.92 10.60
N PHE A 89 3.28 -3.76 9.55
CA PHE A 89 4.51 -2.96 9.60
C PHE A 89 4.21 -1.48 9.91
N LEU A 90 3.22 -0.89 9.22
CA LEU A 90 2.85 0.51 9.42
C LEU A 90 2.21 0.76 10.79
N PHE A 91 1.40 -0.17 11.28
CA PHE A 91 0.86 -0.10 12.62
C PHE A 91 1.97 -0.19 13.68
N LEU A 92 2.90 -1.14 13.55
CA LEU A 92 3.99 -1.31 14.51
C LEU A 92 4.89 -0.07 14.56
N THR A 93 5.25 0.48 13.40
CA THR A 93 6.05 1.71 13.34
C THR A 93 5.30 2.91 13.90
N ALA A 94 4.00 3.07 13.60
CA ALA A 94 3.18 4.13 14.21
C ALA A 94 3.03 3.94 15.74
N TYR A 95 2.93 2.70 16.22
CA TYR A 95 2.84 2.38 17.65
C TYR A 95 4.11 2.76 18.40
N ILE A 96 5.27 2.44 17.82
CA ILE A 96 6.58 2.87 18.36
C ILE A 96 6.61 4.39 18.46
N PHE A 97 6.29 5.11 17.38
CA PHE A 97 6.31 6.58 17.36
C PHE A 97 5.29 7.21 18.31
N TYR A 98 4.15 6.55 18.54
CA TYR A 98 3.14 6.98 19.51
C TYR A 98 3.67 6.88 20.95
N ILE A 99 4.31 5.77 21.32
CA ILE A 99 4.90 5.60 22.65
C ILE A 99 6.00 6.63 22.91
N PHE A 100 6.78 6.98 21.88
CA PHE A 100 7.80 8.04 21.98
C PHE A 100 7.21 9.46 21.95
N GLY A 101 5.89 9.64 21.87
CA GLY A 101 5.24 10.95 21.84
C GLY A 101 5.43 11.73 20.54
N VAL A 102 5.92 11.08 19.48
CA VAL A 102 6.21 11.74 18.18
C VAL A 102 4.95 11.91 17.35
N VAL A 103 4.03 10.93 17.37
CA VAL A 103 2.79 10.99 16.59
C VAL A 103 1.55 10.82 17.46
N PRO A 104 0.43 11.50 17.18
CA PRO A 104 -0.82 11.31 17.92
C PRO A 104 -1.47 9.94 17.67
N ALA A 105 -2.32 9.49 18.60
CA ALA A 105 -3.01 8.19 18.53
C ALA A 105 -3.83 7.97 17.25
N VAL A 106 -4.29 9.04 16.58
CA VAL A 106 -4.99 8.96 15.29
C VAL A 106 -4.15 8.28 14.20
N PHE A 107 -2.82 8.32 14.30
CA PHE A 107 -1.95 7.63 13.35
C PHE A 107 -2.00 6.11 13.49
N LEU A 108 -2.37 5.55 14.64
CA LEU A 108 -2.50 4.10 14.82
C LEU A 108 -3.63 3.53 13.96
N THR A 109 -4.79 4.19 13.99
CA THR A 109 -5.95 3.79 13.18
C THR A 109 -5.70 4.06 11.70
N ALA A 110 -5.05 5.19 11.37
CA ALA A 110 -4.70 5.55 9.99
C ALA A 110 -3.65 4.63 9.37
N MET A 111 -2.65 4.18 10.13
CA MET A 111 -1.55 3.34 9.64
C MET A 111 -1.83 1.83 9.75
N GLY A 112 -2.77 1.42 10.60
CA GLY A 112 -3.23 0.03 10.69
C GLY A 112 -4.49 -0.21 9.86
N VAL A 113 -5.64 0.08 10.44
CA VAL A 113 -6.96 -0.29 9.90
C VAL A 113 -7.23 0.34 8.53
N MET A 114 -6.96 1.65 8.39
CA MET A 114 -7.20 2.33 7.11
C MET A 114 -6.27 1.83 6.00
N GLN A 115 -5.04 1.41 6.33
CA GLN A 115 -4.15 0.78 5.35
C GLN A 115 -4.68 -0.57 4.89
N ALA A 116 -5.24 -1.36 5.81
CA ALA A 116 -5.85 -2.64 5.47
C ALA A 116 -7.09 -2.48 4.58
N ILE A 117 -8.02 -1.59 4.95
CA ILE A 117 -9.24 -1.32 4.17
C ILE A 117 -8.90 -0.84 2.76
N THR A 118 -8.00 0.14 2.65
CA THR A 118 -7.63 0.71 1.35
C THR A 118 -6.84 -0.26 0.48
N ALA A 119 -5.98 -1.10 1.07
CA ALA A 119 -5.24 -2.12 0.33
C ALA A 119 -6.15 -3.25 -0.16
N PHE A 120 -7.13 -3.65 0.65
CA PHE A 120 -8.15 -4.61 0.24
C PHE A 120 -8.98 -4.07 -0.92
N GLY A 121 -9.55 -2.86 -0.78
CA GLY A 121 -10.31 -2.22 -1.86
C GLY A 121 -9.48 -2.04 -3.13
N GLY A 122 -8.20 -1.67 -2.99
CA GLY A 122 -7.29 -1.56 -4.12
C GLY A 122 -7.03 -2.91 -4.81
N GLY A 123 -6.90 -3.99 -4.05
CA GLY A 123 -6.75 -5.34 -4.60
C GLY A 123 -7.99 -5.82 -5.34
N VAL A 124 -9.19 -5.55 -4.81
CA VAL A 124 -10.44 -5.84 -5.53
C VAL A 124 -10.49 -5.08 -6.86
N ALA A 125 -10.17 -3.79 -6.85
CA ALA A 125 -10.13 -2.97 -8.06
C ALA A 125 -9.09 -3.48 -9.08
N ALA A 126 -7.88 -3.85 -8.61
CA ALA A 126 -6.83 -4.42 -9.45
C ALA A 126 -7.26 -5.75 -10.09
N PHE A 127 -7.93 -6.61 -9.32
CA PHE A 127 -8.47 -7.87 -9.83
C PHE A 127 -9.47 -7.66 -10.97
N GLY A 128 -10.41 -6.72 -10.78
CA GLY A 128 -11.38 -6.33 -11.81
C GLY A 128 -10.70 -5.85 -13.08
N TYR A 129 -9.74 -4.92 -12.94
CA TYR A 129 -8.96 -4.39 -14.05
C TYR A 129 -8.19 -5.48 -14.81
N GLU A 130 -7.55 -6.41 -14.10
CA GLU A 130 -6.80 -7.51 -14.73
C GLU A 130 -7.68 -8.52 -15.44
N LYS A 131 -8.91 -8.72 -14.96
CA LYS A 131 -9.87 -9.60 -15.64
C LYS A 131 -10.33 -8.97 -16.95
N ILE A 132 -10.65 -7.67 -16.95
CA ILE A 132 -11.06 -6.92 -18.14
C ILE A 132 -9.92 -6.82 -19.15
N SER A 133 -8.71 -6.44 -18.71
CA SER A 133 -7.55 -6.31 -19.58
C SER A 133 -7.17 -7.61 -20.28
N ARG A 134 -7.35 -8.77 -19.62
CA ARG A 134 -7.15 -10.09 -20.24
C ARG A 134 -8.22 -10.46 -21.25
N TRP A 135 -9.44 -9.96 -21.09
CA TRP A 135 -10.53 -10.20 -22.04
C TRP A 135 -10.29 -9.39 -23.33
N VAL A 136 -9.96 -8.11 -23.21
CA VAL A 136 -9.68 -7.23 -24.36
C VAL A 136 -8.49 -7.71 -25.19
N ASN A 137 -7.42 -8.21 -24.57
CA ASN A 137 -6.26 -8.72 -25.32
C ASN A 137 -6.47 -10.10 -25.97
N ARG A 138 -7.62 -10.75 -25.76
CA ARG A 138 -7.96 -12.07 -26.34
C ARG A 138 -8.97 -11.98 -27.50
N SER A 139 -9.62 -10.83 -27.65
CA SER A 139 -10.48 -10.43 -28.78
C SER A 139 -9.66 -9.73 -29.84
#